data_AF-A0A4R6R7I9-F1
#
_entry.id   AF-A0A4R6R7I9-F1
#
_cell.length_a   1.000
_cell.length_b   1.000
_cell.length_c   1.000
_cell.angle_alpha   90.00
_cell.angle_beta   90.00
_cell.angle_gamma   90.00
#
_symmetry.space_group_name_H-M   'P 1'
#
loop_
_entity.id
_entity.type
_entity.pdbx_description
1 polymer ?
#
loop_
_entity_poly.entity_id
_entity_poly.type
_entity_poly.pdbx_seq_one_letter_code
_entity_poly.pdbx_strand_id
1 'polypeptide(L)'
;MAAIDGRLRAVGAEHGARLLFAVESGSRAWGFPSPDSDYDCRFLFLRPPADYLALRPGRDVIEFPIDGDLDVNGWDLRKALALALAGNAVIGEWADAAITYADPDGFKAALRAVLDEIVDPRLVARHHAGLVFAHRNRFDYTGEVPLKKLFYVVRPVAALAWMRARGYRHQPPMNLRALLAGIDLPAGVGAALDDLLARKAVTRELGTGVPPAPLRDWLAAGFALADEVARTPRARPDDGARRAVADAFLLACFDRFFPGPLAERGALAEKP
;
A
#
# COMPACT_ATOMS: atom_id res chain seq x y z
N MET A 1 -15.02 1.20 -14.82
CA MET A 1 -15.82 1.54 -13.62
C MET A 1 -16.91 0.49 -13.37
N ALA A 2 -17.86 0.25 -14.28
CA ALA A 2 -18.94 -0.74 -14.07
C ALA A 2 -18.47 -2.15 -13.64
N ALA A 3 -17.36 -2.65 -14.18
CA ALA A 3 -16.77 -3.93 -13.79
C ALA A 3 -16.19 -3.94 -12.36
N ILE A 4 -15.58 -2.83 -11.91
CA ILE A 4 -15.11 -2.65 -10.53
C ILE A 4 -16.31 -2.63 -9.59
N ASP A 5 -17.33 -1.83 -9.92
CA ASP A 5 -18.52 -1.70 -9.09
C ASP A 5 -19.24 -3.05 -8.91
N GLY A 6 -19.25 -3.88 -9.96
CA GLY A 6 -19.75 -5.26 -9.91
C GLY A 6 -19.02 -6.13 -8.89
N ARG A 7 -17.67 -6.17 -8.97
CA ARG A 7 -16.84 -6.95 -8.04
C ARG A 7 -16.94 -6.43 -6.60
N LEU A 8 -17.03 -5.11 -6.41
CA LEU A 8 -17.20 -4.52 -5.09
C LEU A 8 -18.57 -4.85 -4.47
N ARG A 9 -19.65 -4.95 -5.26
CA ARG A 9 -20.94 -5.45 -4.77
C ARG A 9 -20.89 -6.93 -4.38
N ALA A 10 -20.14 -7.74 -5.13
CA ALA A 10 -19.95 -9.17 -4.84
C ALA A 10 -19.26 -9.42 -3.49
N VAL A 11 -18.48 -8.48 -2.95
CA VAL A 11 -17.88 -8.60 -1.60
C VAL A 11 -18.94 -8.89 -0.53
N GLY A 12 -20.07 -8.19 -0.58
CA GLY A 12 -21.20 -8.43 0.31
C GLY A 12 -21.96 -9.71 -0.05
N ALA A 13 -22.41 -9.79 -1.30
CA ALA A 13 -23.33 -10.83 -1.76
C ALA A 13 -22.72 -12.25 -1.78
N GLU A 14 -21.45 -12.39 -2.15
CA GLU A 14 -20.81 -13.69 -2.36
C GLU A 14 -19.91 -14.12 -1.20
N HIS A 15 -19.34 -13.15 -0.47
CA HIS A 15 -18.37 -13.44 0.60
C HIS A 15 -18.87 -13.17 2.01
N GLY A 16 -20.11 -12.66 2.16
CA GLY A 16 -20.69 -12.31 3.45
C GLY A 16 -19.89 -11.22 4.19
N ALA A 17 -19.12 -10.40 3.47
CA ALA A 17 -18.21 -9.42 4.04
C ALA A 17 -18.70 -7.99 3.80
N ARG A 18 -18.54 -7.13 4.80
CA ARG A 18 -18.80 -5.70 4.66
C ARG A 18 -17.62 -5.04 3.97
N LEU A 19 -17.85 -4.45 2.79
CA LEU A 19 -16.89 -3.53 2.18
C LEU A 19 -16.77 -2.27 3.05
N LEU A 20 -15.54 -1.92 3.45
CA LEU A 20 -15.25 -0.73 4.24
C LEU A 20 -14.83 0.43 3.34
N PHE A 21 -13.92 0.17 2.40
CA PHE A 21 -13.55 1.10 1.32
C PHE A 21 -12.80 0.35 0.21
N ALA A 22 -12.67 0.98 -0.96
CA ALA A 22 -11.91 0.55 -2.12
C ALA A 22 -11.20 1.75 -2.77
N VAL A 23 -9.94 1.58 -3.12
CA VAL A 23 -9.06 2.60 -3.71
C VAL A 23 -8.25 2.05 -4.86
N GLU A 24 -7.71 2.95 -5.67
CA GLU A 24 -6.66 2.63 -6.62
C GLU A 24 -5.33 2.37 -5.91
N SER A 25 -4.54 1.46 -6.46
CA SER A 25 -3.17 1.20 -6.06
C SER A 25 -2.26 1.23 -7.29
N GLY A 26 -1.04 0.74 -7.14
CA GLY A 26 -0.09 0.58 -8.23
C GLY A 26 0.24 1.89 -8.95
N SER A 27 0.61 1.78 -10.23
CA SER A 27 1.22 2.88 -10.99
C SER A 27 0.31 4.11 -11.14
N ARG A 28 -1.02 3.90 -11.18
CA ARG A 28 -2.01 4.97 -11.29
C ARG A 28 -2.12 5.76 -9.98
N ALA A 29 -2.19 5.08 -8.83
CA ALA A 29 -2.17 5.74 -7.53
C ALA A 29 -0.81 6.37 -7.19
N TRP A 30 0.28 5.76 -7.66
CA TRP A 30 1.63 6.29 -7.47
C TRP A 30 1.93 7.54 -8.32
N GLY A 31 1.04 7.92 -9.24
CA GLY A 31 1.15 9.14 -10.04
C GLY A 31 2.03 9.02 -11.28
N PHE A 32 2.20 7.80 -11.79
CA PHE A 32 2.91 7.54 -13.03
C PHE A 32 2.17 6.55 -13.93
N PRO A 33 0.87 6.78 -14.23
CA PRO A 33 0.14 5.94 -15.16
C PRO A 33 0.76 6.01 -16.56
N SER A 34 0.70 4.88 -17.27
CA SER A 34 0.96 4.72 -18.70
C SER A 34 -0.29 4.19 -19.39
N PRO A 35 -0.38 4.25 -20.73
CA PRO A 35 -1.53 3.72 -21.47
C PRO A 35 -1.82 2.23 -21.24
N ASP A 36 -0.83 1.45 -20.81
CA ASP A 36 -0.89 0.03 -20.45
C ASP A 36 -1.02 -0.22 -18.93
N SER A 37 -1.33 0.81 -18.14
CA SER A 37 -1.43 0.64 -16.69
C SER A 37 -2.70 -0.07 -16.27
N ASP A 38 -2.51 -1.16 -15.53
CA ASP A 38 -3.56 -1.91 -14.86
C ASP A 38 -4.40 -1.03 -13.92
N TYR A 39 -5.64 -1.45 -13.72
CA TYR A 39 -6.55 -0.96 -12.69
C TYR A 39 -6.34 -1.84 -11.46
N ASP A 40 -5.55 -1.36 -10.51
CA ASP A 40 -5.20 -2.04 -9.28
C ASP A 40 -6.20 -1.68 -8.17
N CYS A 41 -7.43 -2.17 -8.24
CA CYS A 41 -8.41 -1.93 -7.19
C CYS A 41 -8.03 -2.72 -5.93
N ARG A 42 -7.80 -2.00 -4.83
CA ARG A 42 -7.53 -2.57 -3.52
C ARG A 42 -8.61 -2.16 -2.54
N PHE A 43 -9.11 -3.09 -1.75
CA PHE A 43 -10.19 -2.82 -0.82
C PHE A 43 -9.94 -3.40 0.56
N LEU A 44 -10.63 -2.84 1.54
CA LEU A 44 -10.67 -3.34 2.90
C LEU A 44 -12.07 -3.84 3.21
N PHE A 45 -12.16 -4.99 3.86
CA PHE A 45 -13.43 -5.57 4.26
C PHE A 45 -13.42 -6.03 5.71
N LEU A 46 -14.60 -6.18 6.29
CA LEU A 46 -14.83 -6.73 7.62
C LEU A 46 -15.82 -7.88 7.54
N ARG A 47 -15.51 -9.00 8.17
CA ARG A 47 -16.43 -10.14 8.27
C ARG A 47 -17.33 -10.02 9.50
N PRO A 48 -18.40 -10.81 9.61
CA PRO A 48 -19.18 -10.86 10.83
C PRO A 48 -18.33 -11.41 11.99
N PRO A 49 -18.57 -11.00 13.25
CA PRO A 49 -17.78 -11.45 14.41
C PRO A 49 -17.66 -12.97 14.56
N ALA A 50 -18.70 -13.73 14.18
CA ALA A 50 -18.69 -15.19 14.22
C ALA A 50 -17.51 -15.81 13.44
N ASP A 51 -17.11 -15.21 12.31
CA ASP A 51 -15.99 -15.68 11.48
C ASP A 51 -14.64 -15.55 12.21
N TYR A 52 -14.50 -14.59 13.13
CA TYR A 52 -13.27 -14.39 13.91
C TYR A 52 -13.19 -15.26 15.16
N LEU A 53 -14.34 -15.75 15.64
CA LEU A 53 -14.44 -16.67 16.77
C LEU A 53 -14.48 -18.15 16.35
N ALA A 54 -14.55 -18.41 15.04
CA ALA A 54 -14.52 -19.76 14.51
C ALA A 54 -13.20 -20.47 14.89
N LEU A 55 -13.29 -21.75 15.26
CA LEU A 55 -12.14 -22.58 15.63
C LEU A 55 -11.06 -22.63 14.53
N ARG A 56 -11.49 -22.56 13.26
CA ARG A 56 -10.61 -22.46 12.11
C ARG A 56 -10.83 -21.10 11.46
N PRO A 57 -9.84 -20.19 11.53
CA PRO A 57 -9.94 -18.92 10.84
C PRO A 57 -10.15 -19.11 9.34
N GLY A 58 -11.08 -18.35 8.77
CA GLY A 58 -11.25 -18.26 7.32
C GLY A 58 -10.09 -17.53 6.64
N ARG A 59 -10.12 -17.47 5.30
CA ARG A 59 -9.16 -16.67 4.54
C ARG A 59 -9.31 -15.18 4.89
N ASP A 60 -8.18 -14.52 5.07
CA ASP A 60 -8.09 -13.10 5.44
C ASP A 60 -7.92 -12.17 4.22
N VAL A 61 -8.14 -12.72 3.03
CA VAL A 61 -8.10 -12.02 1.73
C VAL A 61 -9.28 -12.45 0.86
N ILE A 62 -9.72 -11.54 0.00
CA ILE A 62 -10.64 -11.82 -1.11
C ILE A 62 -9.93 -11.40 -2.39
N GLU A 63 -9.80 -12.31 -3.34
CA GLU A 63 -9.11 -12.11 -4.61
C GLU A 63 -10.06 -12.51 -5.73
N PHE A 64 -10.40 -11.56 -6.60
CA PHE A 64 -11.16 -11.86 -7.81
C PHE A 64 -10.21 -12.29 -8.92
N PRO A 65 -10.65 -13.15 -9.85
CA PRO A 65 -9.87 -13.46 -11.05
C PRO A 65 -9.47 -12.18 -11.79
N ILE A 66 -8.23 -12.13 -12.27
CA ILE A 66 -7.76 -11.07 -13.18
C ILE A 66 -8.61 -11.15 -14.44
N ASP A 67 -9.17 -10.02 -14.87
CA ASP A 67 -9.93 -9.94 -16.12
C ASP A 67 -9.56 -8.65 -16.85
N GLY A 68 -8.96 -8.83 -18.03
CA GLY A 68 -8.23 -7.78 -18.75
C GLY A 68 -7.15 -7.16 -17.86
N ASP A 69 -7.13 -5.83 -17.84
CA ASP A 69 -6.20 -5.02 -17.05
C ASP A 69 -6.70 -4.77 -15.62
N LEU A 70 -7.72 -5.50 -15.15
CA LEU A 70 -8.37 -5.25 -13.85
C LEU A 70 -7.99 -6.31 -12.81
N ASP A 71 -7.18 -5.90 -11.83
CA ASP A 71 -6.81 -6.66 -10.64
C ASP A 71 -7.56 -6.12 -9.41
N VAL A 72 -8.49 -6.92 -8.87
CA VAL A 72 -9.32 -6.57 -7.70
C VAL A 72 -9.08 -7.56 -6.58
N ASN A 73 -8.46 -7.09 -5.50
CA ASN A 73 -8.26 -7.89 -4.31
C ASN A 73 -8.29 -7.01 -3.06
N GLY A 74 -8.56 -7.63 -1.91
CA GLY A 74 -8.74 -6.89 -0.67
C GLY A 74 -8.34 -7.69 0.55
N TRP A 75 -8.11 -6.94 1.63
CA TRP A 75 -7.71 -7.48 2.92
C TRP A 75 -8.82 -7.37 3.94
N ASP A 76 -8.87 -8.37 4.81
CA ASP A 76 -9.59 -8.31 6.06
C ASP A 76 -9.02 -7.20 6.97
N LEU A 77 -9.88 -6.49 7.70
CA LEU A 77 -9.47 -5.40 8.60
C LEU A 77 -8.48 -5.87 9.67
N ARG A 78 -8.68 -7.04 10.29
CA ARG A 78 -7.75 -7.58 11.30
C ARG A 78 -6.38 -7.86 10.68
N LYS A 79 -6.34 -8.43 9.46
CA LYS A 79 -5.08 -8.62 8.71
C LYS A 79 -4.37 -7.28 8.47
N ALA A 80 -5.11 -6.29 7.99
CA ALA A 80 -4.55 -4.98 7.67
C ALA A 80 -3.97 -4.27 8.91
N LEU A 81 -4.66 -4.31 10.05
CA LEU A 81 -4.17 -3.76 11.32
C LEU A 81 -2.94 -4.52 11.83
N ALA A 82 -2.92 -5.86 11.73
CA ALA A 82 -1.76 -6.66 12.12
C ALA A 82 -0.53 -6.34 11.25
N LEU A 83 -0.73 -6.15 9.94
CA LEU A 83 0.32 -5.73 9.02
C LEU A 83 0.80 -4.30 9.32
N ALA A 84 -0.10 -3.38 9.66
CA ALA A 84 0.24 -2.02 10.07
C ALA A 84 1.15 -2.00 11.31
N LEU A 85 0.79 -2.77 12.35
CA LEU A 85 1.59 -2.93 13.58
C LEU A 85 2.99 -3.50 13.29
N ALA A 86 3.08 -4.39 12.29
CA ALA A 86 4.34 -4.96 11.82
C ALA A 86 5.16 -4.01 10.91
N GLY A 87 4.61 -2.84 10.55
CA GLY A 87 5.26 -1.83 9.71
C GLY A 87 5.12 -2.07 8.21
N ASN A 88 4.14 -2.85 7.77
CA ASN A 88 3.82 -2.94 6.34
C ASN A 88 3.25 -1.59 5.86
N ALA A 89 3.88 -1.00 4.84
CA ALA A 89 3.50 0.31 4.33
C ALA A 89 2.15 0.31 3.56
N VAL A 90 1.75 -0.84 3.01
CA VAL A 90 0.70 -0.92 1.98
C VAL A 90 -0.64 -0.39 2.46
N ILE A 91 -1.07 -0.71 3.69
CA ILE A 91 -2.35 -0.20 4.21
C ILE A 91 -2.31 1.31 4.47
N GLY A 92 -1.14 1.84 4.89
CA GLY A 92 -0.89 3.27 4.96
C GLY A 92 -1.00 3.93 3.59
N GLU A 93 -0.47 3.29 2.55
CA GLU A 93 -0.61 3.78 1.18
C GLU A 93 -2.08 3.77 0.71
N TRP A 94 -2.83 2.71 0.98
CA TRP A 94 -4.26 2.64 0.61
C TRP A 94 -5.09 3.72 1.30
N ALA A 95 -4.79 4.00 2.57
CA ALA A 95 -5.42 5.09 3.31
C ALA A 95 -5.01 6.49 2.80
N ASP A 96 -3.96 6.63 2.00
CA ASP A 96 -3.55 7.89 1.34
C ASP A 96 -3.91 7.96 -0.15
N ALA A 97 -4.39 6.87 -0.73
CA ALA A 97 -4.63 6.79 -2.18
C ALA A 97 -5.62 7.85 -2.65
N ALA A 98 -5.22 8.71 -3.58
CA ALA A 98 -6.05 9.85 -4.03
C ALA A 98 -7.29 9.42 -4.83
N ILE A 99 -7.24 8.28 -5.52
CA ILE A 99 -8.35 7.76 -6.32
C ILE A 99 -9.10 6.74 -5.46
N THR A 100 -10.36 7.06 -5.15
CA THR A 100 -11.25 6.24 -4.34
C THR A 100 -12.37 5.69 -5.21
N TYR A 101 -12.53 4.36 -5.21
CA TYR A 101 -13.62 3.68 -5.91
C TYR A 101 -14.88 3.60 -5.05
N ALA A 102 -14.72 3.34 -3.75
CA ALA A 102 -15.80 3.33 -2.78
C ALA A 102 -15.26 3.71 -1.40
N ASP A 103 -15.97 4.51 -0.63
CA ASP A 103 -15.67 4.77 0.79
C ASP A 103 -16.98 4.95 1.54
N PRO A 104 -17.80 3.87 1.62
CA PRO A 104 -19.07 3.95 2.33
C PRO A 104 -18.82 4.43 3.76
N ASP A 105 -19.65 5.36 4.20
CA ASP A 105 -19.62 5.89 5.56
C ASP A 105 -18.31 6.63 5.96
N GLY A 106 -17.47 7.01 4.98
CA GLY A 106 -16.23 7.79 5.20
C GLY A 106 -15.17 7.05 6.02
N PHE A 107 -15.09 5.73 5.89
CA PHE A 107 -14.24 4.87 6.72
C PHE A 107 -12.75 5.20 6.60
N LYS A 108 -12.29 5.60 5.41
CA LYS A 108 -10.87 5.86 5.13
C LYS A 108 -10.26 6.90 6.08
N ALA A 109 -11.01 7.93 6.47
CA ALA A 109 -10.56 8.94 7.43
C ALA A 109 -10.37 8.37 8.84
N ALA A 110 -11.30 7.50 9.30
CA ALA A 110 -11.18 6.82 10.58
C ALA A 110 -9.99 5.84 10.59
N LEU A 111 -9.75 5.14 9.47
CA LEU A 111 -8.57 4.30 9.31
C LEU A 111 -7.28 5.11 9.38
N ARG A 112 -7.20 6.27 8.72
CA ARG A 112 -6.01 7.14 8.80
C ARG A 112 -5.69 7.51 10.25
N ALA A 113 -6.70 7.95 11.00
CA ALA A 113 -6.52 8.34 12.40
C ALA A 113 -5.92 7.20 13.26
N VAL A 114 -6.44 5.97 13.15
CA VAL A 114 -5.88 4.84 13.91
C VAL A 114 -4.48 4.47 13.42
N LEU A 115 -4.19 4.56 12.11
CA LEU A 115 -2.87 4.28 11.57
C LEU A 115 -1.80 5.24 12.10
N ASP A 116 -2.16 6.51 12.33
CA ASP A 116 -1.25 7.51 12.90
C ASP A 116 -0.85 7.16 14.35
N GLU A 117 -1.68 6.40 15.07
CA GLU A 117 -1.40 5.95 16.44
C GLU A 117 -0.65 4.62 16.51
N ILE A 118 -0.93 3.69 15.60
CA ILE A 118 -0.42 2.30 15.72
C ILE A 118 0.82 2.03 14.86
N VAL A 119 1.04 2.77 13.78
CA VAL A 119 2.16 2.50 12.87
C VAL A 119 3.43 3.16 13.38
N ASP A 120 4.50 2.38 13.47
CA ASP A 120 5.85 2.90 13.71
C ASP A 120 6.54 3.18 12.36
N PRO A 121 6.83 4.45 12.01
CA PRO A 121 7.50 4.79 10.76
C PRO A 121 8.90 4.15 10.62
N ARG A 122 9.57 3.78 11.72
CA ARG A 122 10.85 3.06 11.65
C ARG A 122 10.66 1.62 11.14
N LEU A 123 9.53 0.99 11.44
CA LEU A 123 9.18 -0.33 10.88
C LEU A 123 8.80 -0.19 9.40
N VAL A 124 8.09 0.88 9.02
CA VAL A 124 7.79 1.21 7.62
C VAL A 124 9.07 1.44 6.81
N ALA A 125 10.07 2.12 7.36
CA ALA A 125 11.36 2.27 6.71
C ALA A 125 12.03 0.91 6.46
N ARG A 126 11.96 -0.03 7.41
CA ARG A 126 12.46 -1.40 7.20
C ARG A 126 11.70 -2.15 6.12
N HIS A 127 10.38 -1.96 6.04
CA HIS A 127 9.59 -2.52 4.94
C HIS A 127 10.08 -2.01 3.58
N HIS A 128 10.29 -0.70 3.43
CA HIS A 128 10.87 -0.15 2.19
C HIS A 128 12.29 -0.64 1.92
N ALA A 129 13.15 -0.80 2.93
CA ALA A 129 14.47 -1.41 2.76
C ALA A 129 14.37 -2.85 2.23
N GLY A 130 13.42 -3.64 2.74
CA GLY A 130 13.10 -4.97 2.21
C GLY A 130 12.68 -4.94 0.73
N LEU A 131 11.84 -3.97 0.34
CA LEU A 131 11.45 -3.78 -1.08
C LEU A 131 12.65 -3.39 -1.94
N VAL A 132 13.53 -2.51 -1.46
CA VAL A 132 14.78 -2.18 -2.16
C VAL A 132 15.60 -3.45 -2.38
N PHE A 133 15.76 -4.32 -1.39
CA PHE A 133 16.50 -5.58 -1.55
C PHE A 133 15.85 -6.53 -2.55
N ALA A 134 14.52 -6.65 -2.53
CA ALA A 134 13.77 -7.48 -3.47
C ALA A 134 13.96 -7.03 -4.92
N HIS A 135 14.12 -5.72 -5.15
CA HIS A 135 14.30 -5.16 -6.49
C HIS A 135 15.77 -4.98 -6.91
N ARG A 136 16.70 -4.70 -5.98
CA ARG A 136 18.11 -4.45 -6.33
C ARG A 136 18.77 -5.67 -6.98
N ASN A 137 18.37 -6.88 -6.57
CA ASN A 137 18.95 -8.13 -7.07
C ASN A 137 18.26 -8.64 -8.35
N ARG A 138 17.23 -7.94 -8.83
CA ARG A 138 16.43 -8.40 -9.97
C ARG A 138 17.05 -8.03 -11.33
N PHE A 139 17.86 -6.97 -11.36
CA PHE A 139 18.48 -6.45 -12.58
C PHE A 139 19.88 -5.92 -12.28
N ASP A 140 20.75 -5.97 -13.30
CA ASP A 140 21.98 -5.18 -13.29
C ASP A 140 21.67 -3.77 -13.81
N TYR A 141 21.59 -2.82 -12.88
CA TYR A 141 21.27 -1.42 -13.19
C TYR A 141 22.40 -0.68 -13.92
N THR A 142 23.57 -1.31 -14.12
CA THR A 142 24.65 -0.77 -14.97
C THR A 142 24.48 -1.12 -16.44
N GLY A 143 23.67 -2.13 -16.75
CA GLY A 143 23.34 -2.57 -18.10
C GLY A 143 21.91 -2.20 -18.53
N GLU A 144 21.42 -2.87 -19.57
CA GLU A 144 20.03 -2.68 -20.02
C GLU A 144 19.03 -3.30 -19.06
N VAL A 145 18.03 -2.52 -18.67
CA VAL A 145 16.92 -2.98 -17.83
C VAL A 145 15.59 -2.58 -18.45
N PRO A 146 14.48 -3.31 -18.16
CA PRO A 146 13.15 -2.86 -18.53
C PRO A 146 12.85 -1.54 -17.81
N LEU A 147 12.81 -0.43 -18.54
CA LEU A 147 12.77 0.90 -17.92
C LEU A 147 11.46 1.11 -17.14
N LYS A 148 10.36 0.46 -17.53
CA LYS A 148 9.11 0.45 -16.75
C LYS A 148 9.25 -0.16 -15.37
N LYS A 149 10.19 -1.10 -15.18
CA LYS A 149 10.44 -1.75 -13.90
C LYS A 149 11.33 -0.92 -12.97
N LEU A 150 12.01 0.12 -13.47
CA LEU A 150 12.80 1.05 -12.64
C LEU A 150 11.96 1.72 -11.55
N PHE A 151 10.71 2.07 -11.85
CA PHE A 151 9.86 2.75 -10.88
C PHE A 151 9.58 1.92 -9.62
N TYR A 152 9.67 0.58 -9.71
CA TYR A 152 9.51 -0.31 -8.56
C TYR A 152 10.70 -0.29 -7.61
N VAL A 153 11.90 0.09 -8.06
CA VAL A 153 13.06 0.31 -7.19
C VAL A 153 13.23 1.78 -6.80
N VAL A 154 12.93 2.70 -7.72
CA VAL A 154 12.99 4.15 -7.48
C VAL A 154 12.06 4.54 -6.33
N ARG A 155 10.83 4.01 -6.33
CA ARG A 155 9.82 4.39 -5.34
C ARG A 155 10.20 4.04 -3.89
N PRO A 156 10.61 2.79 -3.55
CA PRO A 156 11.06 2.50 -2.19
C PRO A 156 12.39 3.21 -1.83
N VAL A 157 13.28 3.48 -2.79
CA VAL A 157 14.48 4.32 -2.55
C VAL A 157 14.08 5.76 -2.20
N ALA A 158 13.17 6.36 -2.96
CA ALA A 158 12.64 7.70 -2.69
C ALA A 158 11.94 7.76 -1.33
N ALA A 159 11.14 6.74 -1.00
CA ALA A 159 10.48 6.62 0.30
C ALA A 159 11.49 6.59 1.45
N LEU A 160 12.53 5.75 1.37
CA LEU A 160 13.59 5.72 2.38
C LEU A 160 14.30 7.07 2.53
N ALA A 161 14.67 7.72 1.43
CA ALA A 161 15.31 9.03 1.45
C ALA A 161 14.40 10.08 2.11
N TRP A 162 13.11 10.08 1.77
CA TRP A 162 12.10 10.99 2.32
C TRP A 162 11.92 10.82 3.82
N MET A 163 11.85 9.56 4.27
CA MET A 163 11.73 9.23 5.70
C MET A 163 13.01 9.60 6.46
N ARG A 164 14.20 9.35 5.88
CA ARG A 164 15.48 9.72 6.46
C ARG A 164 15.59 11.23 6.68
N ALA A 165 15.20 12.02 5.68
CA ALA A 165 15.20 13.49 5.78
C ALA A 165 14.33 14.03 6.93
N ARG A 166 13.39 13.22 7.42
CA ARG A 166 12.49 13.53 8.54
C ARG A 166 12.80 12.73 9.81
N GLY A 167 13.98 12.12 9.89
CA GLY A 167 14.41 11.33 11.04
C GLY A 167 13.53 10.12 11.35
N TYR A 168 12.86 9.56 10.34
CA TYR A 168 11.94 8.42 10.46
C TYR A 168 10.79 8.64 11.44
N ARG A 169 10.21 9.84 11.44
CA ARG A 169 9.05 10.22 12.29
C ARG A 169 7.71 10.21 11.58
N HIS A 170 7.71 10.11 10.26
CA HIS A 170 6.51 10.20 9.44
C HIS A 170 6.52 9.11 8.36
N GLN A 171 5.33 8.66 7.97
CA GLN A 171 5.16 7.80 6.82
C GLN A 171 5.38 8.59 5.52
N PRO A 172 5.96 7.97 4.48
CA PRO A 172 6.18 8.62 3.20
C PRO A 172 4.86 8.69 2.40
N PRO A 173 4.63 9.77 1.62
CA PRO A 173 3.44 9.86 0.77
C PRO A 173 3.42 8.74 -0.29
N MET A 174 2.22 8.28 -0.65
CA MET A 174 2.05 7.22 -1.66
C MET A 174 2.55 7.65 -3.06
N ASN A 175 2.32 8.91 -3.44
CA ASN A 175 2.59 9.45 -4.77
C ASN A 175 4.09 9.75 -4.97
N LEU A 176 4.66 9.30 -6.09
CA LEU A 176 6.09 9.46 -6.38
C LEU A 176 6.53 10.92 -6.51
N ARG A 177 5.74 11.78 -7.16
CA ARG A 177 6.10 13.20 -7.30
C ARG A 177 6.12 13.88 -5.94
N ALA A 178 5.17 13.55 -5.05
CA ALA A 178 5.17 14.04 -3.67
C ALA A 178 6.38 13.54 -2.87
N LEU A 179 6.85 12.32 -3.10
CA LEU A 179 8.09 11.82 -2.52
C LEU A 179 9.30 12.62 -2.99
N LEU A 180 9.45 12.77 -4.31
CA LEU A 180 10.58 13.45 -4.92
C LEU A 180 10.63 14.93 -4.54
N ALA A 181 9.49 15.62 -4.45
CA ALA A 181 9.40 17.01 -4.00
C ALA A 181 9.79 17.19 -2.52
N GLY A 182 9.74 16.12 -1.72
CA GLY A 182 10.05 16.16 -0.31
C GLY A 182 11.49 15.79 0.05
N ILE A 183 12.39 15.63 -0.93
CA ILE A 183 13.81 15.30 -0.75
C ILE A 183 14.72 16.17 -1.62
N ASP A 184 15.92 16.45 -1.11
CA ASP A 184 16.97 17.10 -1.89
C ASP A 184 17.59 16.09 -2.86
N LEU A 185 17.20 16.18 -4.13
CA LEU A 185 17.71 15.31 -5.19
C LEU A 185 19.09 15.79 -5.67
N PRO A 186 20.06 14.87 -5.88
CA PRO A 186 21.30 15.22 -6.55
C PRO A 186 21.07 15.77 -7.96
N ALA A 187 22.03 16.56 -8.45
CA ALA A 187 21.97 17.17 -9.77
C ALA A 187 21.71 16.13 -10.87
N GLY A 188 20.77 16.42 -11.76
CA GLY A 188 20.41 15.56 -12.89
C GLY A 188 19.47 14.39 -12.57
N VAL A 189 19.25 14.03 -11.30
CA VAL A 189 18.35 12.92 -10.92
C VAL A 189 16.89 13.27 -11.23
N GLY A 190 16.45 14.47 -10.82
CA GLY A 190 15.09 14.95 -11.08
C GLY A 190 14.77 14.97 -12.59
N ALA A 191 15.65 15.60 -13.38
CA ALA A 191 15.51 15.65 -14.84
C ALA A 191 15.49 14.25 -15.49
N ALA A 192 16.33 13.33 -15.03
CA ALA A 192 16.33 11.94 -15.54
C ALA A 192 15.02 11.20 -15.22
N LEU A 193 14.47 11.39 -14.02
CA LEU A 193 13.19 10.80 -13.63
C LEU A 193 12.02 11.43 -14.39
N ASP A 194 12.04 12.75 -14.60
CA ASP A 194 11.01 13.46 -15.36
C ASP A 194 11.00 13.04 -16.82
N ASP A 195 12.17 12.85 -17.46
CA ASP A 195 12.27 12.31 -18.82
C ASP A 195 11.69 10.89 -18.90
N LEU A 196 12.07 10.00 -17.97
CA LEU A 196 11.54 8.63 -17.92
C LEU A 196 10.02 8.61 -17.72
N LEU A 197 9.49 9.50 -16.87
CA LEU A 197 8.05 9.65 -16.63
C LEU A 197 7.33 10.21 -17.87
N ALA A 198 7.90 11.21 -18.54
CA ALA A 198 7.32 11.81 -19.74
C ALA A 198 7.26 10.79 -20.89
N ARG A 199 8.33 10.02 -21.09
CA ARG A 199 8.34 8.90 -22.04
C ARG A 199 7.29 7.87 -21.68
N LYS A 200 7.16 7.55 -20.39
CA LYS A 200 6.18 6.57 -19.88
C LYS A 200 4.74 6.97 -20.14
N ALA A 201 4.44 8.26 -20.03
CA ALA A 201 3.09 8.77 -20.24
C ALA A 201 2.62 8.60 -21.70
N VAL A 202 3.52 8.59 -22.68
CA VAL A 202 3.17 8.61 -24.12
C VAL A 202 3.43 7.29 -24.85
N THR A 203 4.26 6.40 -24.31
CA THR A 203 4.56 5.10 -24.94
C THR A 203 3.79 3.96 -24.28
N ARG A 204 3.24 3.04 -25.08
CA ARG A 204 2.68 1.76 -24.57
C ARG A 204 3.73 0.86 -23.93
N GLU A 205 4.99 0.95 -24.36
CA GLU A 205 6.11 0.20 -23.78
C GLU A 205 7.33 1.11 -23.70
N LEU A 206 7.93 1.20 -22.51
CA LEU A 206 9.15 2.00 -22.30
C LEU A 206 10.41 1.35 -22.92
N GLY A 207 10.32 0.07 -23.29
CA GLY A 207 11.42 -0.74 -23.77
C GLY A 207 12.46 -1.07 -22.69
N THR A 208 13.60 -1.61 -23.14
CA THR A 208 14.82 -1.75 -22.35
C THR A 208 15.73 -0.57 -22.58
N GLY A 209 16.57 -0.27 -21.60
CA GLY A 209 17.61 0.73 -21.74
C GLY A 209 18.49 0.80 -20.52
N VAL A 210 19.64 1.45 -20.67
CA VAL A 210 20.55 1.70 -19.57
C VAL A 210 20.03 2.89 -18.76
N PRO A 211 19.83 2.78 -17.44
CA PRO A 211 19.40 3.91 -16.63
C PRO A 211 20.42 5.05 -16.70
N PRO A 212 20.01 6.33 -16.78
CA PRO A 212 20.94 7.46 -16.83
C PRO A 212 21.92 7.47 -15.65
N ALA A 213 23.16 7.91 -15.87
CA ALA A 213 24.22 7.86 -14.86
C ALA A 213 23.81 8.53 -13.52
N PRO A 214 23.23 9.75 -13.50
CA PRO A 214 22.78 10.36 -12.24
C PRO A 214 21.78 9.49 -11.47
N LEU A 215 20.88 8.81 -12.19
CA LEU A 215 19.88 7.93 -11.57
C LEU A 215 20.52 6.66 -11.01
N ARG A 216 21.50 6.07 -11.71
CA ARG A 216 22.24 4.89 -11.21
C ARG A 216 22.99 5.20 -9.93
N ASP A 217 23.71 6.31 -9.89
CA ASP A 217 24.49 6.72 -8.73
C ASP A 217 23.58 6.98 -7.52
N TRP A 218 22.42 7.60 -7.77
CA TRP A 218 21.40 7.80 -6.75
C TRP A 218 20.78 6.48 -6.25
N LEU A 219 20.49 5.53 -7.14
CA LEU A 219 20.02 4.20 -6.76
C LEU A 219 21.05 3.45 -5.92
N ALA A 220 22.33 3.51 -6.28
CA ALA A 220 23.42 2.91 -5.51
C ALA A 220 23.50 3.50 -4.09
N ALA A 221 23.37 4.83 -3.95
CA ALA A 221 23.26 5.48 -2.63
C ALA A 221 22.01 5.03 -1.87
N GLY A 222 20.89 4.83 -2.56
CA GLY A 222 19.65 4.26 -2.02
C GLY A 222 19.82 2.83 -1.51
N PHE A 223 20.60 2.00 -2.19
CA PHE A 223 20.90 0.64 -1.77
C PHE A 223 21.74 0.63 -0.49
N ALA A 224 22.75 1.51 -0.41
CA ALA A 224 23.55 1.68 0.81
C ALA A 224 22.69 2.16 1.99
N LEU A 225 21.72 3.07 1.75
CA LEU A 225 20.76 3.49 2.76
C LEU A 225 19.86 2.33 3.23
N ALA A 226 19.38 1.48 2.32
CA ALA A 226 18.62 0.30 2.69
C ALA A 226 19.44 -0.63 3.61
N ASP A 227 20.73 -0.83 3.31
CA ASP A 227 21.64 -1.62 4.17
C ASP A 227 21.83 -0.98 5.56
N GLU A 228 21.93 0.35 5.65
CA GLU A 228 21.99 1.10 6.92
C GLU A 228 20.73 0.86 7.78
N VAL A 229 19.55 0.99 7.17
CA VAL A 229 18.27 0.80 7.85
C VAL A 229 18.11 -0.65 8.33
N ALA A 230 18.53 -1.62 7.51
CA ALA A 230 18.49 -3.03 7.86
C ALA A 230 19.41 -3.40 9.03
N ARG A 231 20.60 -2.78 9.11
CA ARG A 231 21.55 -2.98 10.22
C ARG A 231 21.16 -2.28 11.52
N THR A 232 20.31 -1.26 11.44
CA THR A 232 19.87 -0.52 12.63
C THR A 232 19.06 -1.46 13.54
N PRO A 233 19.40 -1.59 14.84
CA PRO A 233 18.64 -2.42 15.77
C PRO A 233 17.16 -2.04 15.83
N ARG A 234 16.28 -3.04 15.89
CA ARG A 234 14.86 -2.81 16.08
C ARG A 234 14.65 -2.30 17.50
N ALA A 235 14.30 -1.02 17.64
CA ALA A 235 13.64 -0.55 18.83
C ALA A 235 12.43 -1.45 19.07
N ARG A 236 12.18 -1.83 20.33
CA ARG A 236 10.94 -2.49 20.71
C ARG A 236 9.99 -1.37 21.13
N PRO A 237 9.19 -0.81 20.21
CA PRO A 237 8.09 0.07 20.60
C PRO A 237 7.20 -0.65 21.62
N ASP A 238 6.38 0.11 22.34
CA ASP A 238 5.34 -0.47 23.19
C ASP A 238 4.28 -1.12 22.29
N ASP A 239 4.56 -2.36 21.90
CA ASP A 239 3.71 -3.20 21.09
C ASP A 239 2.37 -3.47 21.80
N GLY A 240 2.34 -3.41 23.14
CA GLY A 240 1.13 -3.60 23.94
C GLY A 240 0.14 -2.46 23.76
N ALA A 241 0.58 -1.21 23.95
CA ALA A 241 -0.28 -0.03 23.81
C ALA A 241 -0.83 0.11 22.38
N ARG A 242 0.02 -0.01 21.36
CA ARG A 242 -0.41 0.11 19.95
C ARG A 242 -1.36 -1.02 19.55
N ARG A 243 -1.13 -2.22 20.06
CA ARG A 243 -2.04 -3.35 19.83
C ARG A 243 -3.39 -3.12 20.51
N ALA A 244 -3.43 -2.57 21.73
CA ALA A 244 -4.67 -2.23 22.41
C ALA A 244 -5.50 -1.21 21.62
N VAL A 245 -4.86 -0.20 21.03
CA VAL A 245 -5.52 0.77 20.13
C VAL A 245 -6.09 0.07 18.90
N ALA A 246 -5.31 -0.79 18.24
CA ALA A 246 -5.77 -1.56 17.08
C ALA A 246 -6.95 -2.49 17.42
N ASP A 247 -6.89 -3.18 18.56
CA ASP A 247 -7.95 -4.06 19.05
C ASP A 247 -9.23 -3.26 19.36
N ALA A 248 -9.11 -2.10 20.03
CA ALA A 248 -10.23 -1.22 20.32
C ALA A 248 -10.90 -0.69 19.04
N PHE A 249 -10.10 -0.30 18.03
CA PHE A 249 -10.61 0.13 16.74
C PHE A 249 -11.37 -0.99 16.01
N LEU A 250 -10.84 -2.21 16.03
CA LEU A 250 -11.51 -3.37 15.44
C LEU A 250 -12.86 -3.67 16.13
N LEU A 251 -12.90 -3.62 17.47
CA LEU A 251 -14.13 -3.79 18.24
C LEU A 251 -15.16 -2.70 17.92
N ALA A 252 -14.74 -1.43 17.86
CA ALA A 252 -15.61 -0.33 17.48
C ALA A 252 -16.18 -0.51 16.05
N CYS A 253 -15.41 -1.09 15.13
CA CYS A 253 -15.90 -1.44 13.79
C CYS A 253 -16.97 -2.53 13.84
N PHE A 254 -16.81 -3.55 14.70
CA PHE A 254 -17.85 -4.57 14.87
C PHE A 254 -19.15 -3.99 15.44
N ASP A 255 -19.06 -3.10 16.42
CA ASP A 255 -20.25 -2.46 17.00
C ASP A 255 -20.95 -1.54 16.00
N ARG A 256 -20.18 -0.87 15.13
CA ARG A 256 -20.71 0.00 14.08
C ARG A 256 -21.40 -0.79 12.96
N PHE A 257 -20.77 -1.85 12.46
CA PHE A 257 -21.19 -2.51 11.21
C PHE A 257 -21.98 -3.80 11.41
N PHE A 258 -21.92 -4.39 12.60
CA PHE A 258 -22.68 -5.57 12.96
C PHE A 258 -23.36 -5.35 14.32
N PRO A 259 -24.33 -4.42 14.46
CA PRO A 259 -25.00 -4.18 15.72
C PRO A 259 -25.85 -5.40 16.17
N GLY A 260 -26.05 -5.58 17.48
CA GLY A 260 -26.87 -6.65 18.07
C GLY A 260 -26.08 -7.69 18.89
N PRO A 261 -26.73 -8.73 19.46
CA PRO A 261 -26.06 -9.81 20.17
C PRO A 261 -25.21 -10.69 19.24
N LEU A 262 -24.06 -11.18 19.71
CA LEU A 262 -23.09 -11.91 18.88
C LEU A 262 -23.65 -13.18 18.22
N ALA A 263 -24.64 -13.82 18.87
CA ALA A 263 -25.37 -14.98 18.35
C ALA A 263 -26.29 -14.66 17.16
N GLU A 264 -26.67 -13.39 16.99
CA GLU A 264 -27.55 -12.91 15.91
C GLU A 264 -26.73 -12.28 14.75
N ARG A 265 -25.42 -12.05 14.95
CA ARG A 265 -24.50 -11.44 13.97
C ARG A 265 -23.95 -12.46 12.94
N GLY A 266 -24.77 -13.43 12.51
CA GLY A 266 -24.36 -14.56 11.66
C GLY A 266 -24.44 -14.31 10.14
N ALA A 267 -25.11 -13.24 9.71
CA ALA A 267 -25.19 -12.85 8.30
C ALA A 267 -25.37 -11.33 8.21
N LEU A 268 -24.83 -10.71 7.15
CA LEU A 268 -25.21 -9.35 6.78
C LEU A 268 -26.73 -9.36 6.55
N ALA A 269 -27.47 -8.57 7.31
CA ALA A 269 -28.87 -8.34 7.01
C ALA A 269 -28.95 -7.72 5.60
N GLU A 270 -29.54 -8.43 4.65
CA GLU A 270 -29.98 -7.82 3.40
C GLU A 270 -30.92 -6.68 3.79
N LYS A 271 -30.52 -5.43 3.53
CA LYS A 271 -31.46 -4.31 3.66
C LYS A 271 -32.53 -4.49 2.57
N PRO A 272 -33.82 -4.36 2.90
CA PRO A 272 -34.91 -4.42 1.92
C PRO A 272 -34.84 -3.27 0.90
#